data_AF-A0A542US25-F1
#
_entry.id   AF-A0A542US25-F1
#
_cell.length_a   1.000
_cell.length_b   1.000
_cell.length_c   1.000
_cell.angle_alpha   90.00
_cell.angle_beta   90.00
_cell.angle_gamma   90.00
#
_symmetry.space_group_name_H-M   'P 1'
#
loop_
_entity.id
_entity.type
_entity.pdbx_description
1 polymer ?
#
loop_
_entity_poly.entity_id
_entity_poly.type
_entity_poly.pdbx_seq_one_letter_code
_entity_poly.pdbx_strand_id
1 'polypeptide(L)'
;MSPTIDLAQLTGVLEARITADDLSWRQAAGKIGVSPALLSRLRNGQQPDLTSYAKIVRWLDMSADEFLRTPAPSVRGEAEQKELTSEVSALLRARSDLSESDKRYLEEIFRATLTHVRSAKRGEG
;
A
#
# COMPACT_ATOMS: atom_id res chain seq x y z
N MET A 1 -17.54 -4.88 -18.09
CA MET A 1 -16.13 -5.10 -17.70
C MET A 1 -16.12 -5.21 -16.18
N SER A 2 -15.77 -6.37 -15.61
CA SER A 2 -15.68 -6.50 -14.15
C SER A 2 -14.40 -5.79 -13.69
N PRO A 3 -14.44 -4.99 -12.61
CA PRO A 3 -13.26 -4.30 -12.13
C PRO A 3 -12.20 -5.32 -11.66
N THR A 4 -10.97 -5.17 -12.14
CA THR A 4 -9.86 -6.05 -11.78
C THR A 4 -9.23 -5.58 -10.46
N ILE A 5 -9.11 -6.48 -9.49
CA ILE A 5 -8.47 -6.18 -8.20
C ILE A 5 -6.95 -6.03 -8.40
N ASP A 6 -6.36 -4.99 -7.81
CA ASP A 6 -4.92 -4.89 -7.64
C ASP A 6 -4.46 -5.81 -6.50
N LEU A 7 -4.15 -7.06 -6.88
CA LEU A 7 -3.71 -8.08 -5.94
C LEU A 7 -2.37 -7.73 -5.28
N ALA A 8 -1.49 -7.00 -5.96
CA ALA A 8 -0.19 -6.63 -5.39
C ALA A 8 -0.39 -5.64 -4.24
N GLN A 9 -1.19 -4.60 -4.48
CA GLN A 9 -1.55 -3.62 -3.44
C GLN A 9 -2.29 -4.29 -2.27
N LEU A 10 -3.30 -5.12 -2.55
CA LEU A 10 -4.07 -5.80 -1.51
C LEU A 10 -3.19 -6.70 -0.62
N THR A 11 -2.26 -7.45 -1.24
CA THR A 11 -1.37 -8.35 -0.50
C THR A 11 -0.33 -7.58 0.32
N GLY A 12 0.20 -6.47 -0.22
CA GLY A 12 1.16 -5.62 0.50
C GLY A 12 0.55 -4.95 1.74
N VAL A 13 -0.68 -4.44 1.62
CA VAL A 13 -1.40 -3.86 2.77
C VAL A 13 -1.73 -4.92 3.83
N LEU A 14 -2.13 -6.11 3.41
CA LEU A 14 -2.32 -7.25 4.32
C LEU A 14 -1.03 -7.58 5.08
N GLU A 15 0.10 -7.69 4.39
CA GLU A 15 1.39 -8.01 5.00
C GLU A 15 1.81 -6.95 6.02
N ALA A 16 1.65 -5.67 5.68
CA ALA A 16 1.94 -4.56 6.59
C ALA A 16 1.08 -4.63 7.86
N ARG A 17 -0.24 -4.86 7.72
CA ARG A 17 -1.14 -4.96 8.88
C ARG A 17 -0.86 -6.19 9.73
N ILE A 18 -0.60 -7.33 9.11
CA ILE A 18 -0.26 -8.59 9.78
C ILE A 18 1.01 -8.45 10.60
N THR A 19 2.03 -7.82 10.03
CA THR A 19 3.32 -7.57 10.70
C THR A 19 3.17 -6.58 11.85
N ALA A 20 2.41 -5.50 11.64
CA ALA A 20 2.16 -4.50 12.68
C ALA A 20 1.40 -5.06 13.89
N ASP A 21 0.50 -6.03 13.67
CA ASP A 21 -0.28 -6.69 14.72
C ASP A 21 0.42 -7.92 15.33
N ASP A 22 1.68 -8.21 14.96
CA ASP A 22 2.46 -9.39 15.35
C ASP A 22 1.72 -10.72 15.11
N LEU A 23 1.06 -10.82 13.96
CA LEU A 23 0.28 -12.00 13.56
C LEU A 23 1.03 -12.84 12.53
N SER A 24 0.81 -14.14 12.57
CA SER A 24 1.04 -14.99 11.41
C SER A 24 -0.10 -14.87 10.40
N TRP A 25 0.18 -15.13 9.13
CA TRP A 25 -0.84 -15.23 8.07
C TRP A 25 -1.98 -16.19 8.42
N ARG A 26 -1.70 -17.27 9.15
CA ARG A 26 -2.73 -18.22 9.59
C ARG A 26 -3.65 -17.63 10.64
N GLN A 27 -3.10 -16.88 11.60
CA GLN A 27 -3.90 -16.16 12.61
C GLN A 27 -4.72 -15.05 11.97
N ALA A 28 -4.14 -14.31 11.02
CA ALA A 28 -4.83 -13.28 10.26
C ALA A 28 -6.02 -13.86 9.47
N ALA A 29 -5.85 -15.00 8.79
CA ALA A 29 -6.97 -15.70 8.13
C ALA A 29 -8.13 -16.00 9.10
N GLY A 30 -7.80 -16.44 10.32
CA GLY A 30 -8.79 -16.64 11.39
C GLY A 30 -9.51 -15.35 11.78
N LYS A 31 -8.80 -14.23 11.95
CA LYS A 31 -9.39 -12.93 12.28
C LYS A 31 -10.28 -12.37 11.17
N ILE A 32 -9.89 -12.56 9.90
CA ILE A 32 -10.66 -12.13 8.72
C ILE A 32 -11.89 -13.03 8.50
N GLY A 33 -11.85 -14.28 8.99
CA GLY A 33 -12.91 -15.27 8.75
C GLY A 33 -12.84 -15.89 7.36
N VAL A 34 -11.61 -16.14 6.87
CA VAL A 34 -11.31 -16.84 5.60
C VAL A 34 -10.36 -18.02 5.85
N SER A 35 -10.24 -18.91 4.86
CA SER A 35 -9.32 -20.05 5.01
C SER A 35 -7.85 -19.62 4.81
N PRO A 36 -6.88 -20.24 5.51
CA PRO A 36 -5.46 -19.97 5.27
C PRO A 36 -5.04 -20.23 3.81
N ALA A 37 -5.64 -21.24 3.17
CA ALA A 37 -5.41 -21.53 1.76
C ALA A 37 -5.86 -20.40 0.83
N LEU A 38 -6.87 -19.60 1.22
CA LEU A 38 -7.27 -18.42 0.45
C LEU A 38 -6.20 -17.33 0.50
N LEU A 39 -5.63 -17.04 1.66
CA LEU A 39 -4.54 -16.06 1.76
C LEU A 39 -3.27 -16.54 1.05
N SER A 40 -2.96 -17.84 1.09
CA SER A 40 -1.86 -18.40 0.28
C SER A 40 -2.10 -18.24 -1.22
N ARG A 41 -3.32 -18.51 -1.69
CA ARG A 41 -3.71 -18.31 -3.10
C ARG A 41 -3.62 -16.82 -3.50
N LEU A 42 -4.06 -15.92 -2.63
CA LEU A 42 -3.97 -14.48 -2.81
C LEU A 42 -2.51 -14.02 -3.00
N ARG A 43 -1.60 -14.49 -2.13
CA ARG A 43 -0.16 -14.21 -2.23
C ARG A 43 0.48 -14.75 -3.51
N ASN A 44 -0.09 -15.81 -4.07
CA ASN A 44 0.32 -16.38 -5.35
C ASN A 44 -0.37 -15.71 -6.56
N GLY A 45 -1.03 -14.56 -6.36
CA GLY A 45 -1.65 -13.79 -7.43
C GLY A 45 -3.01 -14.32 -7.90
N GLN A 46 -3.67 -15.17 -7.12
CA GLN A 46 -5.03 -15.63 -7.45
C GLN A 46 -6.08 -14.70 -6.83
N GLN A 47 -7.05 -14.30 -7.65
CA GLN A 47 -8.08 -13.37 -7.24
C GLN A 47 -9.05 -14.01 -6.24
N PRO A 48 -9.38 -13.33 -5.12
CA PRO A 48 -10.39 -13.81 -4.20
C PRO A 48 -11.79 -13.64 -4.81
N ASP A 49 -12.74 -14.48 -4.37
CA ASP A 49 -14.15 -14.24 -4.64
C ASP A 49 -14.65 -12.97 -3.92
N LEU A 50 -15.82 -12.47 -4.34
CA LEU A 50 -16.41 -11.23 -3.81
C LEU A 50 -16.61 -11.29 -2.29
N THR A 51 -17.04 -12.42 -1.76
CA THR A 51 -17.29 -12.61 -0.32
C THR A 51 -16.01 -12.51 0.49
N SER A 52 -14.95 -13.17 0.02
CA SER A 52 -13.65 -13.17 0.67
C SER A 52 -12.97 -11.82 0.55
N TYR A 53 -13.12 -11.17 -0.61
CA TYR A 53 -12.68 -9.79 -0.82
C TYR A 53 -13.33 -8.81 0.17
N ALA A 54 -14.65 -8.85 0.29
CA ALA A 54 -15.40 -7.99 1.22
C ALA A 54 -14.97 -8.20 2.69
N LYS A 55 -14.70 -9.45 3.09
CA LYS A 55 -14.19 -9.75 4.44
C LYS A 55 -12.80 -9.15 4.68
N ILE A 56 -11.91 -9.24 3.68
CA ILE A 56 -10.55 -8.71 3.75
C ILE A 56 -10.58 -7.18 3.92
N VAL A 57 -11.27 -6.47 3.02
CA VAL A 57 -11.29 -4.99 3.06
C VAL A 57 -11.97 -4.46 4.32
N ARG A 58 -12.99 -5.17 4.83
CA ARG A 58 -13.62 -4.84 6.12
C ARG A 58 -12.67 -5.03 7.30
N TRP A 59 -11.85 -6.06 7.29
CA TRP A 59 -10.85 -6.28 8.34
C TRP A 59 -9.74 -5.24 8.31
N LEU A 60 -9.38 -4.75 7.12
CA LEU A 60 -8.42 -3.69 6.92
C LEU A 60 -8.95 -2.29 7.28
N ASP A 61 -10.27 -2.14 7.47
CA ASP A 61 -10.94 -0.86 7.66
C ASP A 61 -10.70 0.11 6.47
N MET A 62 -10.71 -0.44 5.25
CA MET A 62 -10.42 0.29 4.01
C MET A 62 -11.54 0.13 2.99
N SER A 63 -11.66 1.08 2.07
CA SER A 63 -12.66 1.01 1.01
C SER A 63 -12.31 -0.07 -0.01
N ALA A 64 -13.33 -0.79 -0.49
CA ALA A 64 -13.17 -1.76 -1.57
C ALA A 64 -12.66 -1.11 -2.88
N ASP A 65 -12.93 0.18 -3.09
CA ASP A 65 -12.52 0.87 -4.32
C ASP A 65 -11.02 1.14 -4.36
N GLU A 66 -10.34 1.17 -3.20
CA GLU A 66 -8.91 1.44 -3.12
C GLU A 66 -8.04 0.36 -3.76
N PHE A 67 -8.56 -0.87 -3.88
CA PHE A 67 -7.86 -1.98 -4.49
C PHE A 67 -8.40 -2.32 -5.88
N LEU A 68 -9.22 -1.47 -6.48
CA LEU A 68 -9.64 -1.65 -7.88
C LEU A 68 -8.66 -0.93 -8.80
N ARG A 69 -8.15 -1.64 -9.81
CA ARG A 69 -7.34 -1.01 -10.85
C ARG A 69 -8.20 -0.01 -11.62
N THR A 70 -8.02 1.27 -11.31
CA THR A 70 -8.54 2.33 -12.17
C THR A 70 -7.65 2.41 -13.40
N PRO A 71 -8.18 2.28 -14.63
CA PRO A 71 -7.40 2.55 -15.82
C PRO A 71 -7.10 4.06 -15.84
N ALA A 72 -5.90 4.45 -15.43
CA ALA A 72 -5.50 5.85 -15.44
C ALA A 72 -4.48 6.14 -16.55
N PRO A 73 -4.62 7.29 -17.25
CA PRO A 73 -3.70 7.69 -18.30
C PRO A 73 -2.32 8.04 -17.72
N SER A 74 -1.29 7.80 -18.54
CA SER A 74 0.14 7.76 -18.24
C SER A 74 0.83 9.10 -17.88
N VAL A 75 0.14 10.04 -17.22
CA VAL A 75 0.73 11.33 -16.76
C VAL A 75 0.87 11.39 -15.22
N ARG A 76 0.47 10.33 -14.51
CA ARG A 76 0.42 10.26 -13.04
C ARG A 76 1.75 10.42 -12.30
N GLY A 77 2.85 9.93 -12.86
CA GLY A 77 4.09 9.73 -12.08
C GLY A 77 4.75 10.99 -11.50
N GLU A 78 4.60 12.16 -12.14
CA GLU A 78 5.17 13.41 -11.63
C GLU A 78 4.20 14.14 -10.68
N ALA A 79 2.91 14.10 -10.98
CA ALA A 79 1.86 14.72 -10.17
C ALA A 79 1.66 13.98 -8.83
N GLU A 80 1.51 12.65 -8.85
CA GLU A 80 1.36 11.80 -7.65
C GLU A 80 2.58 11.92 -6.73
N GLN A 81 3.75 12.18 -7.28
CA GLN A 81 4.96 12.30 -6.46
C GLN A 81 5.15 13.68 -5.87
N LYS A 82 4.72 14.73 -6.58
CA LYS A 82 4.64 16.07 -6.01
C LYS A 82 3.64 16.06 -4.84
N GLU A 83 2.52 15.36 -5.01
CA GLU A 83 1.51 15.12 -3.98
C GLU A 83 2.08 14.34 -2.78
N LEU A 84 2.69 13.17 -3.01
CA LEU A 84 3.30 12.36 -1.95
C LEU A 84 4.39 13.12 -1.17
N THR A 85 5.22 13.89 -1.86
CA THR A 85 6.24 14.72 -1.20
C THR A 85 5.59 15.80 -0.34
N SER A 86 4.52 16.43 -0.82
CA SER A 86 3.77 17.43 -0.06
C SER A 86 3.08 16.86 1.18
N GLU A 87 2.50 15.66 1.08
CA GLU A 87 1.89 14.94 2.21
C GLU A 87 2.92 14.63 3.30
N VAL A 88 4.07 14.07 2.92
CA VAL A 88 5.14 13.76 3.87
C VAL A 88 5.68 15.02 4.54
N SER A 89 5.89 16.11 3.79
CA SER A 89 6.29 17.39 4.39
C SER A 89 5.23 17.90 5.38
N ALA A 90 3.93 17.70 5.12
CA ALA A 90 2.86 18.10 6.05
C ALA A 90 2.90 17.27 7.35
N LEU A 91 3.06 15.96 7.24
CA LEU A 91 3.20 15.06 8.40
C LEU A 91 4.42 15.40 9.26
N LEU A 92 5.57 15.69 8.63
CA LEU A 92 6.79 16.07 9.35
C LEU A 92 6.65 17.41 10.08
N ARG A 93 5.95 18.39 9.49
CA ARG A 93 5.66 19.68 10.15
C ARG A 93 4.79 19.52 11.39
N ALA A 94 3.84 18.59 11.36
CA ALA A 94 2.93 18.34 12.48
C ALA A 94 3.61 17.68 13.70
N ARG A 95 4.84 17.16 13.56
CA ARG A 95 5.59 16.53 14.64
C ARG A 95 6.27 17.57 15.54
N SER A 96 5.80 17.69 16.77
CA SER A 96 6.37 18.58 17.79
C SER A 96 7.56 17.97 18.54
N ASP A 97 7.74 16.66 18.44
CA ASP A 97 8.80 15.88 19.10
C ASP A 97 10.12 15.79 18.30
N LEU A 98 10.11 16.29 17.06
CA LEU A 98 11.29 16.31 16.18
C LEU A 98 11.84 17.73 16.07
N SER A 99 13.18 17.86 16.03
CA SER A 99 13.80 19.14 15.74
C SER A 99 13.63 19.52 14.27
N GLU A 100 13.79 20.81 13.95
CA GLU A 100 13.75 21.29 12.56
C GLU A 100 14.89 20.72 11.70
N SER A 101 15.99 20.30 12.32
CA SER A 101 17.06 19.54 11.65
C SER A 101 16.63 18.11 11.34
N ASP A 102 15.97 17.42 12.28
CA ASP A 102 15.51 16.03 12.08
C ASP A 102 14.46 15.95 10.98
N LYS A 103 13.50 16.89 10.98
CA LYS A 103 12.47 17.00 9.94
C LYS A 103 13.09 17.18 8.56
N ARG A 104 14.07 18.06 8.43
CA ARG A 104 14.79 18.29 7.15
C ARG A 104 15.55 17.05 6.70
N TYR A 105 16.23 16.38 7.62
CA TYR A 105 17.01 15.19 7.30
C TYR A 105 16.13 14.05 6.80
N LEU A 106 14.99 13.81 7.47
CA LEU A 106 14.00 12.82 7.04
C LEU A 106 13.41 13.15 5.67
N GLU A 107 13.11 14.43 5.42
CA GLU A 107 12.61 14.88 4.12
C GLU A 107 13.63 14.68 2.99
N GLU A 108 14.91 14.91 3.26
CA GLU A 108 16.00 14.72 2.29
C GLU A 108 16.18 13.24 1.93
N ILE A 109 16.21 12.35 2.92
CA ILE A 109 16.26 10.90 2.70
C ILE A 109 15.09 10.46 1.83
N PHE A 110 13.87 10.89 2.19
CA PHE A 110 12.67 10.51 1.46
C PHE A 110 12.71 10.97 -0.01
N ARG A 111 13.13 12.22 -0.27
CA ARG A 111 13.30 12.76 -1.63
C ARG A 111 14.37 12.02 -2.43
N ALA A 112 15.47 11.64 -1.79
CA ALA A 112 16.55 10.88 -2.42
C ALA A 112 16.07 9.48 -2.84
N THR A 113 15.37 8.77 -1.96
CA THR A 113 14.77 7.45 -2.26
C THR A 113 13.77 7.55 -3.40
N LEU A 114 12.90 8.55 -3.36
CA LEU A 114 11.91 8.82 -4.40
C LEU A 114 12.53 9.12 -5.77
N THR A 115 13.71 9.75 -5.79
CA THR A 115 14.48 9.99 -7.02
C THR A 115 15.06 8.68 -7.56
N HIS A 116 15.60 7.83 -6.69
CA HIS A 116 16.13 6.53 -7.06
C HIS A 116 15.06 5.61 -7.67
N VAL A 117 13.88 5.53 -7.05
CA VAL A 117 12.75 4.71 -7.53
C VAL A 117 12.30 5.13 -8.94
N ARG A 118 12.34 6.44 -9.26
CA ARG A 118 12.06 6.93 -10.61
C ARG A 118 13.09 6.48 -11.63
N SER A 119 14.38 6.60 -11.29
CA SER A 119 15.47 6.22 -12.17
C SER A 119 15.45 4.73 -12.49
N ALA A 120 15.10 3.89 -11.51
CA ALA A 120 14.89 2.45 -11.71
C ALA A 120 13.72 2.17 -12.67
N LYS A 121 12.55 2.80 -12.45
CA LYS A 121 11.37 2.65 -13.32
C LYS A 121 11.58 3.13 -14.77
N ARG A 122 12.50 4.07 -15.03
CA ARG A 122 12.85 4.55 -16.38
C ARG A 122 13.82 3.65 -17.14
N GLY A 123 14.53 2.75 -16.45
CA GLY A 123 15.46 1.79 -17.07
C GLY A 123 14.86 0.42 -17.39
N GLU A 124 13.62 0.17 -16.97
CA GLU A 124 12.89 -1.10 -17.16
C GLU A 124 11.83 -1.04 -18.29
N GLY A 125 11.83 0.02 -19.11
CA GLY A 125 10.98 0.18 -20.29
C GLY A 125 11.79 0.30 -21.57
#